data_AF-A0A520FV53-F1
#
_entry.id   AF-A0A520FV53-F1
#
_cell.length_a   1.000
_cell.length_b   1.000
_cell.length_c   1.000
_cell.angle_alpha   90.00
_cell.angle_beta   90.00
_cell.angle_gamma   90.00
#
_symmetry.space_group_name_H-M   'P 1'
#
loop_
_entity.id
_entity.type
_entity.pdbx_description
1 polymer ?
#
loop_
_entity_poly.entity_id
_entity_poly.type
_entity_poly.pdbx_seq_one_letter_code
_entity_poly.pdbx_strand_id
1 'polypeptide(L)'
;MPSKSPISGGRRIQTRRSGVHGNGVFAVQDIAEGETLIEYKGELITWKEALRRHPHDPAQPNHTFYFHIDDGRVIDGGVNGNAARWINHSCDPNCEADETEGRVFIKALRNIPAGEELNYDYGLIIDEPYTKKLKADFPCWCGAQDCRGTLLAPKSDKKEKKEKKARRDAKDEKKAKKKKDKAGKKDKGAKPGKG
;
A
#
# COMPACT_ATOMS: atom_id res chain seq x y z
N MET A 1 -7.94 26.86 -5.65
CA MET A 1 -9.22 26.17 -5.98
C MET A 1 -8.99 24.68 -5.80
N PRO A 2 -9.73 23.94 -4.97
CA PRO A 2 -9.56 22.48 -4.94
C PRO A 2 -10.23 21.92 -6.20
N SER A 3 -9.40 21.45 -7.14
CA SER A 3 -9.86 20.67 -8.30
C SER A 3 -10.55 19.41 -7.77
N LYS A 4 -11.86 19.31 -7.99
CA LYS A 4 -12.62 18.07 -7.82
C LYS A 4 -12.29 17.23 -9.06
N SER A 5 -11.37 16.28 -8.93
CA SER A 5 -11.12 15.32 -10.01
C SER A 5 -12.42 14.58 -10.32
N PRO A 6 -12.81 14.46 -11.60
CA PRO A 6 -14.02 13.73 -11.98
C PRO A 6 -13.78 12.24 -11.67
N ILE A 7 -14.67 11.66 -10.86
CA ILE A 7 -14.75 10.21 -10.70
C ILE A 7 -15.40 9.70 -11.98
N SER A 8 -14.59 9.45 -13.02
CA SER A 8 -15.02 8.74 -14.22
C SER A 8 -15.36 7.30 -13.81
N GLY A 9 -16.63 6.90 -13.95
CA GLY A 9 -17.17 5.60 -13.56
C GLY A 9 -16.68 4.40 -14.39
N GLY A 10 -15.45 4.46 -14.93
CA GLY A 10 -14.81 3.39 -15.68
C GLY A 10 -13.87 2.56 -14.81
N ARG A 11 -13.50 1.37 -15.31
CA ARG A 11 -12.41 0.58 -14.74
C ARG A 11 -11.13 1.42 -14.80
N ARG A 12 -10.46 1.64 -13.67
CA ARG A 12 -9.25 2.48 -13.57
C ARG A 12 -7.94 1.70 -13.65
N ILE A 13 -8.01 0.42 -13.33
CA ILE A 13 -6.87 -0.49 -13.28
C ILE A 13 -7.23 -1.83 -13.91
N GLN A 14 -6.24 -2.55 -14.45
CA GLN A 14 -6.43 -3.87 -15.04
C GLN A 14 -5.24 -4.78 -14.75
N THR A 15 -5.50 -6.05 -14.44
CA THR A 15 -4.46 -7.08 -14.36
C THR A 15 -4.05 -7.56 -15.75
N ARG A 16 -2.75 -7.62 -16.02
CA ARG A 16 -2.16 -8.15 -17.27
C ARG A 16 -0.87 -8.92 -16.94
N ARG A 17 -0.25 -9.58 -17.93
CA ARG A 17 1.11 -10.13 -17.75
C ARG A 17 2.09 -8.98 -17.54
N SER A 18 2.98 -9.16 -16.57
CA SER A 18 4.01 -8.16 -16.24
C SER A 18 5.36 -8.58 -16.84
N GLY A 19 6.17 -7.58 -17.19
CA GLY A 19 7.58 -7.78 -17.50
C GLY A 19 8.46 -7.99 -16.26
N VAL A 20 7.96 -7.65 -15.06
CA VAL A 20 8.67 -7.80 -13.78
C VAL A 20 8.51 -9.22 -13.24
N HIS A 21 7.27 -9.65 -13.01
CA HIS A 21 6.97 -10.98 -12.48
C HIS A 21 5.52 -11.36 -12.74
N GLY A 22 5.27 -12.57 -13.26
CA GLY A 22 3.93 -13.15 -13.38
C GLY A 22 2.88 -12.21 -13.97
N ASN A 23 1.96 -11.77 -13.12
CA ASN A 23 0.96 -10.75 -13.44
C ASN A 23 1.32 -9.42 -12.78
N GLY A 24 0.89 -8.33 -13.41
CA GLY A 24 0.98 -6.96 -12.91
C GLY A 24 -0.38 -6.28 -12.94
N VAL A 25 -0.50 -5.14 -12.28
CA VAL A 25 -1.68 -4.27 -12.37
C VAL A 25 -1.29 -2.98 -13.06
N PHE A 26 -2.05 -2.56 -14.06
CA PHE A 26 -1.74 -1.42 -14.90
C PHE A 26 -2.83 -0.36 -14.79
N ALA A 27 -2.43 0.91 -14.81
CA ALA A 27 -3.35 2.02 -15.00
C ALA A 27 -4.00 1.92 -16.39
N VAL A 28 -5.31 2.12 -16.50
CA VAL A 28 -5.99 2.19 -17.82
C VAL A 28 -6.54 3.59 -18.13
N GLN A 29 -6.33 4.52 -17.20
CA GLN A 29 -6.53 5.95 -17.35
C GLN A 29 -5.48 6.64 -16.49
N ASP A 30 -5.30 7.95 -16.69
CA ASP A 30 -4.44 8.74 -15.82
C ASP A 30 -4.96 8.73 -14.37
N ILE A 31 -4.02 8.64 -13.45
CA ILE A 31 -4.22 8.62 -12.01
C ILE A 31 -3.47 9.80 -11.42
N ALA A 32 -4.14 10.61 -10.61
CA ALA A 32 -3.48 11.72 -9.93
C ALA A 32 -2.75 11.25 -8.66
N GLU A 33 -1.71 12.01 -8.28
CA GLU A 33 -1.01 11.84 -7.01
C GLU A 33 -1.99 11.84 -5.81
N GLY A 34 -1.73 10.95 -4.85
CA GLY A 34 -2.49 10.84 -3.61
C GLY A 34 -3.83 10.13 -3.73
N GLU A 35 -4.23 9.71 -4.94
CA GLU A 35 -5.46 8.95 -5.12
C GLU A 35 -5.37 7.53 -4.56
N THR A 36 -6.42 7.10 -3.88
CA THR A 36 -6.60 5.69 -3.47
C THR A 36 -7.11 4.87 -4.65
N LEU A 37 -6.38 3.80 -4.97
CA LEU A 37 -6.62 2.97 -6.16
C LEU A 37 -7.43 1.72 -5.86
N ILE A 38 -6.97 0.95 -4.86
CA ILE A 38 -7.55 -0.35 -4.51
C ILE A 38 -7.20 -0.70 -3.06
N GLU A 39 -8.11 -1.35 -2.36
CA GLU A 39 -7.84 -2.00 -1.09
C GLU A 39 -7.15 -3.35 -1.32
N TYR A 40 -6.12 -3.68 -0.55
CA TYR A 40 -5.55 -5.02 -0.53
C TYR A 40 -6.45 -5.96 0.27
N LYS A 41 -7.27 -6.76 -0.43
CA LYS A 41 -8.21 -7.69 0.20
C LYS A 41 -7.61 -9.08 0.35
N GLY A 42 -8.10 -9.80 1.36
CA GLY A 42 -7.77 -11.18 1.65
C GLY A 42 -8.41 -11.62 2.96
N GLU A 43 -8.11 -12.84 3.38
CA GLU A 43 -8.51 -13.34 4.69
C GLU A 43 -7.57 -12.78 5.78
N LEU A 44 -8.14 -12.27 6.88
CA LEU A 44 -7.34 -11.76 7.98
C LEU A 44 -7.02 -12.89 8.97
N ILE A 45 -5.75 -13.24 9.09
CA ILE A 45 -5.25 -14.38 9.87
C ILE A 45 -4.18 -13.96 10.88
N THR A 46 -3.85 -14.85 11.81
CA THR A 46 -2.73 -14.65 12.75
C THR A 46 -1.40 -15.01 12.09
N TRP A 47 -0.29 -14.50 12.62
CA TRP A 47 1.05 -14.89 12.18
C TRP A 47 1.29 -16.41 12.27
N LYS A 48 0.80 -17.06 13.33
CA LYS A 48 0.90 -18.52 13.51
C LYS A 48 0.23 -19.28 12.37
N GLU A 49 -0.92 -18.79 11.91
CA GLU A 49 -1.66 -19.39 10.80
C GLU A 49 -0.96 -19.14 9.46
N ALA A 50 -0.40 -17.94 9.25
CA ALA A 50 0.41 -17.64 8.07
C ALA A 50 1.63 -18.59 7.98
N LEU A 51 2.34 -18.83 9.08
CA LEU A 51 3.44 -19.80 9.13
C LEU A 51 2.97 -21.23 8.83
N ARG A 52 1.80 -21.63 9.34
CA ARG A 52 1.23 -22.97 9.08
C ARG A 52 0.88 -23.19 7.62
N ARG A 53 0.44 -22.14 6.92
CA ARG A 53 0.08 -22.17 5.49
C ARG A 53 1.29 -22.03 4.57
N HIS A 54 2.43 -21.60 5.09
CA HIS A 54 3.64 -21.39 4.32
C HIS A 54 4.44 -22.70 4.14
N PRO A 55 4.98 -22.98 2.94
CA PRO A 55 4.79 -22.24 1.70
C PRO A 55 3.43 -22.52 1.05
N HIS A 56 2.84 -21.52 0.38
CA HIS A 56 1.63 -21.73 -0.42
C HIS A 56 1.88 -22.62 -1.64
N ASP A 57 3.07 -22.47 -2.25
CA ASP A 57 3.54 -23.28 -3.35
C ASP A 57 4.96 -23.78 -3.00
N PRO A 58 5.15 -25.10 -2.76
CA PRO A 58 6.47 -25.66 -2.48
C PRO A 58 7.51 -25.41 -3.57
N ALA A 59 7.09 -25.20 -4.83
CA ALA A 59 7.99 -24.86 -5.93
C ALA A 59 8.43 -23.40 -5.92
N GLN A 60 7.67 -22.53 -5.23
CA GLN A 60 7.96 -21.10 -5.07
C GLN A 60 7.82 -20.70 -3.60
N PRO A 61 8.66 -21.25 -2.71
CA PRO A 61 8.44 -21.15 -1.28
C PRO A 61 8.43 -19.70 -0.79
N ASN A 62 9.19 -18.81 -1.43
CA ASN A 62 9.29 -17.39 -1.04
C ASN A 62 8.19 -16.50 -1.64
N HIS A 63 7.33 -17.06 -2.49
CA HIS A 63 6.22 -16.31 -3.10
C HIS A 63 4.99 -16.41 -2.21
N THR A 64 4.60 -15.28 -1.61
CA THR A 64 3.41 -15.20 -0.76
C THR A 64 2.57 -13.98 -1.12
N PHE A 65 1.30 -14.00 -0.73
CA PHE A 65 0.40 -12.83 -0.81
C PHE A 65 0.12 -12.24 0.58
N TYR A 66 1.05 -12.43 1.52
CA TYR A 66 0.92 -11.95 2.90
C TYR A 66 1.21 -10.47 3.02
N PHE A 67 0.29 -9.74 3.64
CA PHE A 67 0.47 -8.35 4.01
C PHE A 67 0.41 -8.22 5.54
N HIS A 68 1.50 -7.78 6.16
CA HIS A 68 1.53 -7.54 7.60
C HIS A 68 0.86 -6.22 7.93
N ILE A 69 0.01 -6.20 8.96
CA ILE A 69 -0.60 -4.98 9.50
C ILE A 69 -0.09 -4.69 10.92
N ASP A 70 -0.19 -3.45 11.36
CA ASP A 70 0.45 -2.94 12.58
C ASP A 70 0.02 -3.68 13.86
N ASP A 71 -1.19 -4.24 13.90
CA ASP A 71 -1.70 -4.98 15.05
C ASP A 71 -1.20 -6.44 15.15
N GLY A 72 -0.28 -6.83 14.27
CA GLY A 72 0.36 -8.15 14.26
C GLY A 72 -0.40 -9.23 13.51
N ARG A 73 -1.56 -8.91 12.92
CA ARG A 73 -2.26 -9.80 12.00
C ARG A 73 -1.66 -9.73 10.60
N VAL A 74 -2.08 -10.68 9.76
CA VAL A 74 -1.65 -10.80 8.37
C VAL A 74 -2.88 -10.93 7.48
N ILE A 75 -2.90 -10.19 6.37
CA ILE A 75 -3.88 -10.39 5.30
C ILE A 75 -3.31 -11.43 4.33
N ASP A 76 -4.00 -12.55 4.16
CA ASP A 76 -3.70 -13.56 3.15
C ASP A 76 -4.48 -13.25 1.85
N GLY A 77 -3.83 -12.58 0.90
CA GLY A 77 -4.39 -12.27 -0.41
C GLY A 77 -4.59 -13.49 -1.34
N GLY A 78 -4.09 -14.66 -0.93
CA GLY A 78 -4.35 -15.93 -1.62
C GLY A 78 -5.79 -16.41 -1.43
N VAL A 79 -6.39 -16.09 -0.27
CA VAL A 79 -7.76 -16.50 0.09
C VAL A 79 -8.69 -15.29 0.03
N ASN A 80 -9.73 -15.36 -0.81
CA ASN A 80 -10.71 -14.27 -1.01
C ASN A 80 -10.09 -12.91 -1.35
N GLY A 81 -8.91 -12.91 -1.99
CA GLY A 81 -8.22 -11.70 -2.41
C GLY A 81 -8.80 -11.04 -3.66
N ASN A 82 -8.19 -9.95 -4.08
CA ASN A 82 -8.56 -9.19 -5.28
C ASN A 82 -7.33 -8.89 -6.16
N ALA A 83 -7.49 -8.01 -7.15
CA ALA A 83 -6.42 -7.66 -8.09
C ALA A 83 -5.16 -7.06 -7.41
N ALA A 84 -5.27 -6.50 -6.20
CA ALA A 84 -4.15 -5.86 -5.52
C ALA A 84 -2.99 -6.82 -5.21
N ARG A 85 -3.27 -8.13 -5.07
CA ARG A 85 -2.24 -9.15 -4.86
C ARG A 85 -1.26 -9.32 -6.03
N TRP A 86 -1.61 -8.78 -7.20
CA TRP A 86 -0.78 -8.81 -8.41
C TRP A 86 0.01 -7.52 -8.62
N ILE A 87 -0.04 -6.57 -7.69
CA ILE A 87 0.77 -5.35 -7.80
C ILE A 87 2.20 -5.70 -7.40
N ASN A 88 3.13 -5.48 -8.32
CA ASN A 88 4.52 -5.91 -8.16
C ASN A 88 5.34 -4.96 -7.28
N HIS A 89 6.51 -5.46 -6.89
CA HIS A 89 7.51 -4.67 -6.19
C HIS A 89 8.25 -3.71 -7.12
N SER A 90 8.55 -2.50 -6.65
CA SER A 90 9.61 -1.65 -7.20
C SER A 90 10.46 -1.01 -6.11
N CYS A 91 11.77 -0.89 -6.36
CA CYS A 91 12.69 -0.10 -5.52
C CYS A 91 12.54 1.41 -5.75
N ASP A 92 11.98 1.82 -6.90
CA ASP A 92 11.54 3.19 -7.19
C ASP A 92 10.04 3.18 -7.48
N PRO A 93 9.19 3.19 -6.44
CA PRO A 93 7.78 2.88 -6.61
C PRO A 93 6.93 4.08 -7.06
N ASN A 94 5.85 3.80 -7.79
CA ASN A 94 4.83 4.80 -8.12
C ASN A 94 3.62 4.79 -7.17
N CYS A 95 3.52 3.79 -6.30
CA CYS A 95 2.46 3.67 -5.29
C CYS A 95 3.03 3.36 -3.89
N GLU A 96 2.23 3.62 -2.86
CA GLU A 96 2.47 3.21 -1.48
C GLU A 96 1.30 2.40 -0.93
N ALA A 97 1.57 1.56 0.06
CA ALA A 97 0.55 0.93 0.87
C ALA A 97 0.30 1.80 2.13
N ASP A 98 -0.95 2.16 2.34
CA ASP A 98 -1.40 2.96 3.46
C ASP A 98 -2.34 2.13 4.34
N GLU A 99 -1.93 1.86 5.57
CA GLU A 99 -2.72 1.13 6.55
C GLU A 99 -3.63 2.09 7.31
N THR A 100 -4.92 1.81 7.35
CA THR A 100 -5.91 2.56 8.13
C THR A 100 -6.91 1.58 8.74
N GLU A 101 -7.04 1.60 10.08
CA GLU A 101 -8.02 0.80 10.82
C GLU A 101 -7.96 -0.71 10.49
N GLY A 102 -6.74 -1.27 10.38
CA GLY A 102 -6.50 -2.69 10.09
C GLY A 102 -6.79 -3.09 8.63
N ARG A 103 -6.92 -2.11 7.73
CA ARG A 103 -7.11 -2.31 6.29
C ARG A 103 -5.97 -1.64 5.54
N VAL A 104 -5.61 -2.18 4.39
CA VAL A 104 -4.50 -1.68 3.57
C VAL A 104 -5.02 -1.14 2.25
N PHE A 105 -4.68 0.10 1.92
CA PHE A 105 -5.07 0.76 0.68
C PHE A 105 -3.84 1.13 -0.13
N ILE A 106 -3.86 0.84 -1.42
CA ILE A 106 -2.81 1.27 -2.34
C ILE A 106 -3.12 2.67 -2.85
N LYS A 107 -2.16 3.59 -2.70
CA LYS A 107 -2.28 5.00 -3.08
C LYS A 107 -1.18 5.41 -4.04
N ALA A 108 -1.49 6.29 -4.98
CA ALA A 108 -0.51 6.84 -5.91
C ALA A 108 0.44 7.83 -5.20
N LEU A 109 1.76 7.67 -5.41
CA LEU A 109 2.79 8.57 -4.87
C LEU A 109 3.07 9.78 -5.77
N ARG A 110 2.68 9.68 -7.04
CA ARG A 110 2.81 10.73 -8.07
C ARG A 110 1.68 10.56 -9.08
N ASN A 111 1.61 11.46 -10.06
CA ASN A 111 0.76 11.24 -11.22
C ASN A 111 1.27 10.00 -12.00
N ILE A 112 0.35 9.13 -12.40
CA ILE A 112 0.62 7.89 -13.12
C ILE A 112 -0.16 7.93 -14.45
N PRO A 113 0.52 8.00 -15.60
CA PRO A 113 -0.14 7.94 -16.91
C PRO A 113 -0.80 6.60 -17.18
N ALA A 114 -1.85 6.61 -18.00
CA ALA A 114 -2.47 5.40 -18.52
C ALA A 114 -1.43 4.47 -19.18
N GLY A 115 -1.54 3.17 -18.90
CA GLY A 115 -0.65 2.13 -19.43
C GLY A 115 0.54 1.81 -18.53
N GLU A 116 0.88 2.64 -17.54
CA GLU A 116 1.97 2.34 -16.60
C GLU A 116 1.60 1.22 -15.62
N GLU A 117 2.56 0.34 -15.29
CA GLU A 117 2.40 -0.69 -14.27
C GLU A 117 2.47 -0.08 -12.88
N LEU A 118 1.47 -0.37 -12.04
CA LEU A 118 1.45 0.00 -10.63
C LEU A 118 2.41 -0.89 -9.85
N ASN A 119 3.15 -0.28 -8.93
CA ASN A 119 4.12 -0.98 -8.09
C ASN A 119 4.35 -0.24 -6.76
N TYR A 120 4.75 -0.97 -5.71
CA TYR A 120 5.12 -0.38 -4.42
C TYR A 120 6.32 -1.08 -3.79
N ASP A 121 6.96 -0.45 -2.81
CA ASP A 121 7.99 -1.13 -2.02
C ASP A 121 7.33 -2.08 -1.01
N TYR A 122 7.54 -3.39 -1.17
CA TYR A 122 6.96 -4.41 -0.29
C TYR A 122 7.39 -4.24 1.17
N GLY A 123 8.53 -3.59 1.44
CA GLY A 123 9.00 -3.43 2.80
C GLY A 123 9.29 -4.77 3.49
N LEU A 124 9.63 -5.81 2.73
CA LEU A 124 9.85 -7.16 3.23
C LEU A 124 11.06 -7.17 4.15
N ILE A 125 10.82 -7.37 5.45
CA ILE A 125 11.89 -7.45 6.45
C ILE A 125 11.86 -8.81 7.10
N ILE A 126 13.00 -9.47 7.06
CA ILE A 126 13.23 -10.77 7.64
C ILE A 126 14.14 -10.62 8.87
N ASP A 127 13.83 -11.33 9.95
CA ASP A 127 14.54 -11.23 11.23
C ASP A 127 15.77 -12.15 11.32
N GLU A 128 16.45 -12.34 10.20
CA GLU A 128 17.75 -13.04 10.13
C GLU A 128 18.83 -12.13 9.56
N PRO A 129 20.13 -12.44 9.74
CA PRO A 129 21.20 -11.74 9.07
C PRO A 129 21.03 -11.80 7.54
N TYR A 130 21.15 -10.65 6.87
CA TYR A 130 21.04 -10.57 5.41
C TYR A 130 22.31 -11.08 4.73
N THR A 131 22.45 -12.40 4.68
CA THR A 131 23.54 -13.07 3.97
C THR A 131 23.36 -12.93 2.44
N LYS A 132 24.44 -13.16 1.68
CA LYS A 132 24.37 -13.20 0.20
C LYS A 132 23.35 -14.23 -0.29
N LYS A 133 23.30 -15.40 0.37
CA LYS A 133 22.34 -16.46 0.06
C LYS A 133 20.90 -15.99 0.27
N LEU A 134 20.60 -15.42 1.45
CA LEU A 134 19.26 -14.93 1.75
C LEU A 134 18.81 -13.86 0.75
N LYS A 135 19.68 -12.91 0.38
CA LYS A 135 19.35 -11.92 -0.65
C LYS A 135 19.08 -12.55 -2.02
N ALA A 136 19.81 -13.60 -2.38
CA ALA A 136 19.62 -14.35 -3.62
C ALA A 136 18.32 -15.18 -3.62
N ASP A 137 17.84 -15.61 -2.46
CA ASP A 137 16.54 -16.31 -2.29
C ASP A 137 15.35 -15.35 -2.49
N PHE A 138 15.57 -14.04 -2.35
CA PHE A 138 14.57 -12.98 -2.57
C PHE A 138 15.06 -11.97 -3.62
N PRO A 139 15.28 -12.37 -4.88
CA PRO A 139 15.84 -11.48 -5.89
C PRO A 139 14.81 -10.42 -6.33
N CYS A 140 15.28 -9.21 -6.63
CA CYS A 140 14.42 -8.15 -7.18
C CYS A 140 14.66 -7.96 -8.67
N TRP A 141 13.58 -7.95 -9.46
CA TRP A 141 13.60 -7.78 -10.92
C TRP A 141 12.85 -6.54 -11.39
N CYS A 142 12.69 -5.53 -10.52
CA CYS A 142 11.84 -4.36 -10.81
C CYS A 142 12.36 -3.45 -11.94
N GLY A 143 13.63 -3.56 -12.33
CA GLY A 143 14.23 -2.76 -13.41
C GLY A 143 14.53 -1.30 -13.05
N ALA A 144 14.32 -0.86 -11.79
CA ALA A 144 14.67 0.49 -11.36
C ALA A 144 16.19 0.74 -11.47
N GLN A 145 16.57 1.97 -11.80
CA GLN A 145 17.98 2.38 -11.97
C GLN A 145 18.81 2.09 -10.71
N ASP A 146 18.27 2.42 -9.54
CA ASP A 146 18.88 2.19 -8.23
C ASP A 146 18.26 0.95 -7.53
N CYS A 147 18.03 -0.12 -8.29
CA CYS A 147 17.49 -1.36 -7.74
C CYS A 147 18.42 -1.96 -6.67
N ARG A 148 17.84 -2.34 -5.52
CA ARG A 148 18.56 -2.96 -4.40
C ARG A 148 19.06 -4.38 -4.71
N GLY A 149 18.60 -4.99 -5.80
CA GLY A 149 18.90 -6.37 -6.20
C GLY A 149 18.15 -7.45 -5.40
N THR A 150 17.40 -7.07 -4.36
CA THR A 150 16.62 -7.99 -3.51
C THR A 150 15.29 -7.35 -3.09
N LEU A 151 14.27 -8.17 -2.85
CA LEU A 151 12.98 -7.73 -2.30
C LEU A 151 13.10 -7.33 -0.83
N LEU A 152 14.19 -7.73 -0.16
CA LEU A 152 14.43 -7.42 1.24
C LEU A 152 14.69 -5.93 1.43
N ALA A 153 13.82 -5.29 2.22
CA ALA A 153 14.00 -3.90 2.61
C ALA A 153 15.15 -3.76 3.61
N PRO A 154 15.95 -2.68 3.52
CA PRO A 154 16.95 -2.32 4.52
C PRO A 154 16.37 -2.33 5.95
N LYS A 155 17.12 -2.88 6.91
CA LYS A 155 16.66 -2.96 8.31
C LYS A 155 16.49 -1.58 8.97
N SER A 156 17.20 -0.56 8.50
CA SER A 156 17.04 0.84 8.90
C SER A 156 15.64 1.39 8.60
N ASP A 157 15.01 0.92 7.53
CA ASP A 157 13.74 1.47 7.02
C ASP A 157 12.58 1.18 7.97
N LYS A 158 12.68 0.12 8.79
CA LYS A 158 11.71 -0.21 9.84
C LYS A 158 11.54 0.96 10.82
N LYS A 159 12.63 1.63 11.17
CA LYS A 159 12.64 2.78 12.07
C LYS A 159 12.06 4.03 11.37
N GLU A 160 12.50 4.31 10.15
CA GLU A 160 12.03 5.48 9.40
C GLU A 160 10.55 5.39 9.02
N LYS A 161 10.04 4.22 8.61
CA LYS A 161 8.62 4.02 8.29
C LYS A 161 7.74 4.25 9.52
N LYS A 162 8.17 3.76 10.70
CA LYS A 162 7.47 4.01 11.97
C LYS A 162 7.41 5.51 12.31
N GLU A 163 8.52 6.23 12.11
CA GLU A 163 8.58 7.68 12.34
C GLU A 163 7.73 8.47 11.33
N LYS A 164 7.75 8.09 10.04
CA LYS A 164 6.91 8.71 9.00
C LYS A 164 5.42 8.50 9.26
N LYS A 165 5.02 7.28 9.66
CA LYS A 165 3.63 6.96 10.03
C LYS A 165 3.16 7.81 11.20
N ALA A 166 3.94 7.87 12.29
CA ALA A 166 3.62 8.72 13.44
C ALA A 166 3.44 10.20 13.06
N ARG A 167 4.25 10.72 12.11
CA ARG A 167 4.11 12.09 11.60
C ARG A 167 2.83 12.31 10.77
N ARG A 168 2.42 11.32 9.97
CA ARG A 168 1.16 11.36 9.18
C ARG A 168 -0.04 11.33 10.11
N ASP A 169 -0.08 10.38 11.05
CA ASP A 169 -1.16 10.22 12.03
C ASP A 169 -1.38 11.53 12.81
N ALA A 170 -0.29 12.13 13.32
CA ALA A 170 -0.35 13.42 14.02
C ALA A 170 -0.85 14.60 13.15
N LYS A 171 -0.58 14.57 11.83
CA LYS A 171 -1.04 15.60 10.89
C LYS A 171 -2.53 15.45 10.60
N ASP A 172 -3.01 14.22 10.46
CA ASP A 172 -4.41 13.92 10.18
C ASP A 172 -5.30 14.21 11.40
N GLU A 173 -4.84 13.88 12.62
CA GLU A 173 -5.51 14.28 13.87
C GLU A 173 -5.64 15.80 14.01
N LYS A 174 -4.56 16.55 13.74
CA LYS A 174 -4.59 18.03 13.76
C LYS A 174 -5.58 18.59 12.73
N LYS A 175 -5.63 18.00 11.54
CA LYS A 175 -6.56 18.40 10.46
C LYS A 175 -8.01 18.10 10.84
N ALA A 176 -8.28 16.97 11.49
CA ALA A 176 -9.60 16.60 11.99
C ALA A 176 -10.07 17.54 13.11
N LYS A 177 -9.20 17.88 14.08
CA LYS A 177 -9.52 18.83 15.16
C LYS A 177 -9.86 20.22 14.62
N LYS A 178 -9.04 20.74 13.69
CA LYS A 178 -9.27 22.04 13.02
C LYS A 178 -10.57 22.08 12.21
N LYS A 179 -11.02 20.95 11.64
CA LYS A 179 -12.32 20.84 10.98
C LYS A 179 -13.49 20.90 11.98
N LYS A 180 -13.38 20.21 13.13
CA LYS A 180 -14.38 20.24 14.20
C LYS A 180 -14.52 21.63 14.83
N ASP A 181 -13.41 22.31 15.10
CA ASP A 181 -13.40 23.68 15.67
C ASP A 181 -14.06 24.70 14.72
N LYS A 182 -13.86 24.55 13.40
CA LYS A 182 -14.52 25.39 12.39
C LYS A 182 -16.02 25.11 12.22
N ALA A 183 -16.45 23.86 12.43
CA ALA A 183 -17.87 23.50 12.40
C ALA A 183 -18.62 24.05 13.63
N GLY A 184 -18.04 23.91 14.83
CA GLY A 184 -18.64 24.43 16.07
C GLY A 184 -18.74 25.96 16.15
N LYS A 185 -17.93 26.69 15.36
CA LYS A 185 -18.01 28.17 15.29
C LYS A 185 -19.08 28.68 14.32
N LYS A 186 -19.60 27.85 13.41
CA LYS A 186 -20.70 28.21 12.49
C LYS A 186 -22.10 28.06 13.12
N ASP A 187 -22.22 27.24 14.16
CA ASP A 187 -23.51 26.95 14.81
C ASP A 187 -23.95 28.05 15.80
N LYS A 188 -23.01 28.84 16.33
CA LYS A 188 -23.29 29.89 17.35
C LYS A 188 -23.76 31.24 16.78
N GLY A 189 -24.20 31.30 15.51
CA GLY A 189 -24.59 32.54 14.81
C GLY A 189 -26.09 32.81 14.69
N ALA A 190 -26.97 31.86 15.03
CA ALA A 190 -28.42 32.04 14.89
C ALA A 190 -29.01 32.70 16.15
N LYS A 191 -29.17 34.03 16.13
CA LYS A 191 -29.97 34.78 17.12
C LYS A 191 -31.46 34.47 16.91
N PRO A 192 -32.25 34.15 17.96
CA PRO A 192 -33.70 34.07 17.83
C PRO A 192 -34.27 35.49 17.69
N GLY A 193 -35.02 35.74 16.62
CA GLY A 193 -35.79 36.97 16.43
C GLY A 193 -36.87 37.09 17.50
N LYS A 194 -36.92 38.24 18.17
CA LYS A 194 -38.00 38.62 19.08
C LYS A 194 -39.22 39.04 18.27
N GLY A 195 -40.36 38.43 18.54
CA GLY A 195 -41.69 39.00 18.27
C GLY A 195 -42.12 39.92 19.40
#